data_AF-A0A800FIQ6-F1
#
_entry.id   AF-A0A800FIQ6-F1
#
_cell.length_a   1.000
_cell.length_b   1.000
_cell.length_c   1.000
_cell.angle_alpha   90.00
_cell.angle_beta   90.00
_cell.angle_gamma   90.00
#
_symmetry.space_group_name_H-M   'P 1'
#
loop_
_entity.id
_entity.type
_entity.pdbx_description
1 polymer ?
#
loop_
_entity_poly.entity_id
_entity_poly.type
_entity_poly.pdbx_seq_one_letter_code
_entity_poly.pdbx_strand_id
1 'polypeptide(L)'
;MGVLKMKIYILHIMIFSNIIFYSCDFNDQSLEYEDNLVVFGSIVANFPVSDTVSVSRSASILEDIQAQDLWINDASVYLFDDSTKDTLHFFNVGSGKYFPLPTEPSLENIENYLNYIIQPGQTYHLVVNHDMGSIIATTTVPNEMNITSYDMGDYECPDGTILPTSTIDVNNLDNLSLEQLISLSQNPDPFISDNNINVDTVTYKFGDCFTQSFASYPMFAVDFEADNHKTVKILSYALDANKRGLEPLDSLSSILDPDSGGFFDYNYNNIRDSVYINLIYDTSIGFRIWKGRYRRDQENTPYRINPWQWNVETAPTPIMWLYFDYYGLHLMTFRSTSESYFNYFSGDPVGQNIYLLPDSNVEGGLGVFYSNYSSSFLVYVRSDE
;
A
#
# COMPACT_ATOMS: atom_id res chain seq x y z
N MET A 1 14.77 -81.10 -8.74
CA MET A 1 14.90 -79.90 -7.86
C MET A 1 14.83 -78.55 -8.62
N GLY A 2 15.10 -78.49 -9.93
CA GLY A 2 15.02 -77.23 -10.72
C GLY A 2 13.60 -76.75 -11.10
N VAL A 3 12.67 -77.67 -11.36
CA VAL A 3 11.31 -77.32 -11.84
C VAL A 3 10.45 -76.63 -10.76
N LEU A 4 10.67 -76.97 -9.48
CA LEU A 4 9.94 -76.35 -8.36
C LEU A 4 10.42 -74.91 -8.11
N LYS A 5 11.73 -74.64 -8.25
CA LYS A 5 12.30 -73.28 -8.16
C LYS A 5 11.79 -72.36 -9.28
N MET A 6 11.62 -72.89 -10.50
CA MET A 6 11.13 -72.11 -11.64
C MET A 6 9.65 -71.71 -11.49
N LYS A 7 8.80 -72.60 -10.94
CA LYS A 7 7.40 -72.29 -10.66
C LYS A 7 7.22 -71.23 -9.56
N ILE A 8 8.06 -71.26 -8.53
CA ILE A 8 8.05 -70.24 -7.46
C ILE A 8 8.51 -68.88 -7.99
N TYR A 9 9.53 -68.87 -8.86
CA TYR A 9 10.03 -67.63 -9.48
C TYR A 9 8.99 -66.98 -10.41
N ILE A 10 8.27 -67.79 -11.20
CA ILE A 10 7.17 -67.32 -12.06
C ILE A 10 5.99 -66.79 -11.22
N LEU A 11 5.67 -67.45 -10.10
CA LEU A 11 4.64 -66.99 -9.17
C LEU A 11 5.03 -65.66 -8.51
N HIS A 12 6.29 -65.49 -8.11
CA HIS A 12 6.80 -64.23 -7.57
C HIS A 12 6.79 -63.11 -8.62
N ILE A 13 7.14 -63.41 -9.88
CA ILE A 13 7.05 -62.45 -11.00
C ILE A 13 5.59 -62.05 -11.27
N MET A 14 4.64 -62.99 -11.23
CA MET A 14 3.22 -62.66 -11.39
C MET A 14 2.67 -61.83 -10.23
N ILE A 15 3.07 -62.10 -8.98
CA ILE A 15 2.66 -61.32 -7.81
C ILE A 15 3.28 -59.91 -7.88
N PHE A 16 4.56 -59.80 -8.24
CA PHE A 16 5.25 -58.51 -8.39
C PHE A 16 4.69 -57.70 -9.58
N SER A 17 4.31 -58.36 -10.67
CA SER A 17 3.63 -57.75 -11.82
C SER A 17 2.25 -57.20 -11.44
N ASN A 18 1.48 -57.87 -10.57
CA ASN A 18 0.19 -57.35 -10.12
C ASN A 18 0.36 -56.13 -9.18
N ILE A 19 1.45 -56.05 -8.42
CA ILE A 19 1.74 -54.88 -7.56
C ILE A 19 2.14 -53.65 -8.40
N ILE A 20 2.74 -53.84 -9.59
CA ILE A 20 3.10 -52.74 -10.50
C ILE A 20 1.87 -52.16 -11.24
N PHE A 21 0.78 -52.92 -11.38
CA PHE A 21 -0.47 -52.45 -12.00
C PHE A 21 -1.48 -51.83 -11.03
N TYR A 22 -1.21 -51.84 -9.71
CA TYR A 22 -1.86 -50.93 -8.76
C TYR A 22 -1.09 -49.60 -8.72
N SER A 23 -0.79 -49.02 -9.89
CA SER A 23 -0.53 -47.58 -9.94
C SER A 23 -1.77 -46.92 -9.38
N CYS A 24 -1.63 -46.17 -8.29
CA CYS A 24 -2.66 -45.26 -7.83
C CYS A 24 -3.11 -44.47 -9.06
N ASP A 25 -4.35 -44.69 -9.50
CA ASP A 25 -5.02 -43.75 -10.37
C ASP A 25 -5.03 -42.47 -9.54
N PHE A 26 -4.21 -41.49 -9.93
CA PHE A 26 -4.40 -40.15 -9.43
C PHE A 26 -5.76 -39.77 -9.97
N ASN A 27 -6.77 -39.94 -9.13
CA ASN A 27 -8.09 -39.43 -9.34
C ASN A 27 -7.94 -37.91 -9.18
N ASP A 28 -7.20 -37.29 -10.11
CA ASP A 28 -7.11 -35.87 -10.28
C ASP A 28 -8.53 -35.47 -10.63
N GLN A 29 -9.28 -35.09 -9.60
CA GLN A 29 -10.50 -34.34 -9.80
C GLN A 29 -10.08 -33.14 -10.63
N SER A 30 -10.48 -33.14 -11.91
CA SER A 30 -10.36 -31.95 -12.73
C SER A 30 -11.21 -30.90 -12.03
N LEU A 31 -10.57 -30.03 -11.26
CA LEU A 31 -11.19 -28.85 -10.69
C LEU A 31 -11.60 -27.98 -11.88
N GLU A 32 -12.88 -28.00 -12.21
CA GLU A 32 -13.44 -27.04 -13.15
C GLU A 32 -13.39 -25.66 -12.48
N TYR A 33 -12.79 -24.71 -13.17
CA TYR A 33 -12.68 -23.34 -12.68
C TYR A 33 -14.05 -22.67 -12.67
N GLU A 34 -14.42 -22.07 -11.55
CA GLU A 34 -15.65 -21.28 -11.40
C GLU A 34 -15.28 -19.80 -11.22
N ASP A 35 -15.92 -18.94 -12.00
CA ASP A 35 -15.80 -17.49 -11.87
C ASP A 35 -16.37 -17.02 -10.53
N ASN A 36 -15.61 -16.20 -9.81
CA ASN A 36 -16.00 -15.64 -8.53
C ASN A 36 -16.06 -14.12 -8.60
N LEU A 37 -16.94 -13.52 -7.80
CA LEU A 37 -16.90 -12.07 -7.57
C LEU A 37 -15.64 -11.73 -6.77
N VAL A 38 -14.97 -10.65 -7.18
CA VAL A 38 -13.76 -10.13 -6.55
C VAL A 38 -14.04 -8.71 -6.08
N VAL A 39 -13.84 -8.45 -4.78
CA VAL A 39 -14.11 -7.16 -4.17
C VAL A 39 -12.94 -6.66 -3.35
N PHE A 40 -12.58 -5.40 -3.58
CA PHE A 40 -11.61 -4.68 -2.78
C PHE A 40 -12.23 -3.39 -2.26
N GLY A 41 -12.13 -3.16 -0.95
CA GLY A 41 -12.62 -1.93 -0.35
C GLY A 41 -11.95 -1.64 0.98
N SER A 42 -11.93 -0.38 1.37
CA SER A 42 -11.50 0.00 2.71
C SER A 42 -12.30 1.16 3.28
N ILE A 43 -12.42 1.19 4.60
CA ILE A 43 -13.04 2.29 5.36
C ILE A 43 -12.08 2.81 6.44
N VAL A 44 -12.21 4.08 6.79
CA VAL A 44 -11.33 4.77 7.75
C VAL A 44 -12.18 5.35 8.87
N ALA A 45 -11.82 5.04 10.12
CA ALA A 45 -12.48 5.58 11.30
C ALA A 45 -12.48 7.11 11.32
N ASN A 46 -13.55 7.71 11.88
CA ASN A 46 -13.77 9.15 12.04
C ASN A 46 -13.92 9.95 10.73
N PHE A 47 -14.01 9.29 9.59
CA PHE A 47 -14.21 9.93 8.30
C PHE A 47 -15.41 9.34 7.57
N PRO A 48 -16.04 10.09 6.65
CA PRO A 48 -16.84 9.50 5.59
C PRO A 48 -16.01 8.52 4.77
N VAL A 49 -16.69 7.63 4.04
CA VAL A 49 -16.01 6.71 3.12
C VAL A 49 -15.24 7.53 2.06
N SER A 50 -13.92 7.42 2.07
CA SER A 50 -13.02 8.24 1.26
C SER A 50 -12.49 7.53 0.02
N ASP A 51 -12.62 6.21 -0.07
CA ASP A 51 -12.12 5.40 -1.17
C ASP A 51 -13.27 4.68 -1.90
N THR A 52 -13.01 4.26 -3.13
CA THR A 52 -13.94 3.48 -3.94
C THR A 52 -13.88 2.00 -3.56
N VAL A 53 -15.03 1.33 -3.62
CA VAL A 53 -15.09 -0.13 -3.65
C VAL A 53 -14.89 -0.59 -5.09
N SER A 54 -13.94 -1.49 -5.33
CA SER A 54 -13.71 -2.10 -6.63
C SER A 54 -14.40 -3.46 -6.72
N VAL A 55 -15.13 -3.70 -7.80
CA VAL A 55 -15.87 -4.94 -8.07
C VAL A 55 -15.51 -5.46 -9.47
N SER A 56 -15.04 -6.70 -9.52
CA SER A 56 -14.72 -7.41 -10.76
C SER A 56 -15.11 -8.89 -10.64
N ARG A 57 -14.92 -9.65 -11.72
CA ARG A 57 -14.91 -11.12 -11.66
C ARG A 57 -13.51 -11.68 -11.84
N SER A 58 -13.28 -12.85 -11.28
CA SER A 58 -12.10 -13.65 -11.58
C SER A 58 -12.23 -14.28 -12.97
N ALA A 59 -11.11 -14.62 -13.59
CA ALA A 59 -11.05 -15.26 -14.90
C ALA A 59 -10.08 -16.44 -14.90
N SER A 60 -10.37 -17.43 -15.73
CA SER A 60 -9.47 -18.56 -15.96
C SER A 60 -8.21 -18.11 -16.68
N ILE A 61 -7.08 -18.76 -16.42
CA ILE A 61 -5.80 -18.52 -17.13
C ILE A 61 -5.95 -18.78 -18.63
N LEU A 62 -6.88 -19.65 -19.03
CA LEU A 62 -7.14 -20.00 -20.43
C LEU A 62 -8.17 -19.08 -21.10
N GLU A 63 -8.80 -18.18 -20.35
CA GLU A 63 -9.76 -17.23 -20.88
C GLU A 63 -9.02 -16.12 -21.63
N ASP A 64 -9.30 -15.96 -22.93
CA ASP A 64 -8.78 -14.86 -23.75
C ASP A 64 -9.59 -13.60 -23.46
N ILE A 65 -9.28 -12.94 -22.35
CA ILE A 65 -9.93 -11.72 -21.91
C ILE A 65 -8.91 -10.70 -21.45
N GLN A 66 -9.23 -9.43 -21.71
CA GLN A 66 -8.43 -8.33 -21.25
C GLN A 66 -8.88 -7.89 -19.84
N ALA A 67 -7.93 -7.42 -19.02
CA ALA A 67 -8.22 -7.09 -17.62
C ALA A 67 -9.29 -5.99 -17.44
N GLN A 68 -9.51 -5.13 -18.45
CA GLN A 68 -10.51 -4.06 -18.37
C GLN A 68 -11.93 -4.58 -18.55
N ASP A 69 -12.08 -5.75 -19.19
CA ASP A 69 -13.38 -6.40 -19.43
C ASP A 69 -13.84 -7.24 -18.23
N LEU A 70 -13.01 -7.34 -17.18
CA LEU A 70 -13.34 -8.05 -15.94
C LEU A 70 -14.11 -7.19 -14.92
N TRP A 71 -14.16 -5.87 -15.13
CA TRP A 71 -14.82 -4.94 -14.22
C TRP A 71 -16.35 -5.01 -14.33
N ILE A 72 -17.05 -5.04 -13.19
CA ILE A 72 -18.52 -5.16 -13.13
C ILE A 72 -19.14 -3.80 -12.79
N ASN A 73 -19.92 -3.24 -13.71
CA ASN A 73 -20.48 -1.88 -13.59
C ASN A 73 -21.94 -1.81 -13.13
N ASP A 74 -22.62 -2.95 -13.02
CA ASP A 74 -24.05 -3.11 -12.74
C ASP A 74 -24.31 -3.91 -11.45
N ALA A 75 -23.35 -3.96 -10.53
CA ALA A 75 -23.54 -4.54 -9.21
C ALA A 75 -24.31 -3.58 -8.28
N SER A 76 -25.09 -4.14 -7.36
CA SER A 76 -25.68 -3.40 -6.24
C SER A 76 -24.77 -3.48 -5.03
N VAL A 77 -24.19 -2.35 -4.63
CA VAL A 77 -23.19 -2.25 -3.56
C VAL A 77 -23.72 -1.39 -2.41
N TYR A 78 -23.65 -1.92 -1.20
CA TYR A 78 -24.01 -1.18 0.01
C TYR A 78 -23.16 -1.57 1.20
N LEU A 79 -22.94 -0.61 2.10
CA LEU A 79 -22.28 -0.80 3.38
C LEU A 79 -23.35 -0.75 4.48
N PHE A 80 -23.33 -1.73 5.36
CA PHE A 80 -24.25 -1.87 6.47
C PHE A 80 -23.49 -1.73 7.79
N ASP A 81 -23.94 -0.81 8.64
CA ASP A 81 -23.45 -0.65 9.99
C ASP A 81 -24.22 -1.60 10.92
N ASP A 82 -23.48 -2.51 11.53
CA ASP A 82 -24.08 -3.57 12.31
C ASP A 82 -24.66 -3.06 13.65
N SER A 83 -24.22 -1.89 14.11
CA SER A 83 -24.63 -1.27 15.37
C SER A 83 -25.87 -0.38 15.22
N THR A 84 -25.89 0.50 14.22
CA THR A 84 -26.99 1.46 13.98
C THR A 84 -28.08 0.86 13.08
N LYS A 85 -27.73 -0.17 12.30
CA LYS A 85 -28.56 -0.75 11.22
C LYS A 85 -28.78 0.22 10.06
N ASP A 86 -27.96 1.27 9.97
CA ASP A 86 -27.94 2.19 8.85
C ASP A 86 -27.24 1.59 7.64
N THR A 87 -27.70 1.97 6.45
CA THR A 87 -27.17 1.49 5.17
C THR A 87 -26.69 2.67 4.33
N LEU A 88 -25.46 2.58 3.83
CA LEU A 88 -24.90 3.51 2.87
C LEU A 88 -24.86 2.85 1.48
N HIS A 89 -25.54 3.48 0.51
CA HIS A 89 -25.58 3.01 -0.86
C HIS A 89 -24.39 3.54 -1.67
N PHE A 90 -23.85 2.70 -2.55
CA PHE A 90 -22.78 3.07 -3.46
C PHE A 90 -23.26 3.06 -4.90
N PHE A 91 -22.74 3.99 -5.69
CA PHE A 91 -23.07 4.20 -7.09
C PHE A 91 -21.84 3.90 -7.95
N ASN A 92 -22.05 3.27 -9.10
CA ASN A 92 -20.97 3.03 -10.04
C ASN A 92 -20.42 4.38 -10.56
N VAL A 93 -19.11 4.56 -10.48
CA VAL A 93 -18.37 5.73 -10.99
C VAL A 93 -17.43 5.34 -12.14
N GLY A 94 -17.63 4.16 -12.73
CA GLY A 94 -16.89 3.65 -13.88
C GLY A 94 -15.84 2.59 -13.53
N SER A 95 -15.57 1.71 -14.50
CA SER A 95 -14.54 0.66 -14.43
C SER A 95 -14.59 -0.18 -13.15
N GLY A 96 -15.79 -0.63 -12.77
CA GLY A 96 -16.01 -1.48 -11.60
C GLY A 96 -15.84 -0.76 -10.27
N LYS A 97 -15.69 0.57 -10.26
CA LYS A 97 -15.56 1.35 -9.04
C LYS A 97 -16.90 1.89 -8.58
N TYR A 98 -17.11 1.84 -7.27
CA TYR A 98 -18.33 2.27 -6.62
C TYR A 98 -18.00 3.27 -5.51
N PHE A 99 -18.75 4.36 -5.44
CA PHE A 99 -18.56 5.43 -4.46
C PHE A 99 -19.90 5.85 -3.86
N PRO A 100 -19.97 6.32 -2.59
CA PRO A 100 -21.23 6.65 -1.94
C PRO A 100 -21.88 7.96 -2.41
N LEU A 101 -21.34 8.58 -3.47
CA LEU A 101 -21.96 9.70 -4.16
C LEU A 101 -22.16 9.35 -5.63
N PRO A 102 -23.34 9.65 -6.21
CA PRO A 102 -23.56 9.51 -7.65
C PRO A 102 -22.77 10.58 -8.41
N THR A 103 -22.63 10.40 -9.74
CA THR A 103 -21.90 11.34 -10.61
C THR A 103 -22.44 12.77 -10.55
N GLU A 104 -23.76 12.91 -10.41
CA GLU A 104 -24.46 14.19 -10.27
C GLU A 104 -25.20 14.21 -8.93
N PRO A 105 -24.51 14.51 -7.81
CA PRO A 105 -25.10 14.44 -6.48
C PRO A 105 -26.01 15.64 -6.21
N SER A 106 -27.16 15.37 -5.59
CA SER A 106 -27.97 16.43 -4.98
C SER A 106 -27.32 16.91 -3.67
N LEU A 107 -27.69 18.11 -3.20
CA LEU A 107 -27.22 18.61 -1.89
C LEU A 107 -27.54 17.62 -0.76
N GLU A 108 -28.71 16.98 -0.81
CA GLU A 108 -29.11 15.94 0.15
C GLU A 108 -28.19 14.71 0.11
N ASN A 109 -27.73 14.31 -1.09
CA ASN A 109 -26.76 13.21 -1.20
C ASN A 109 -25.43 13.55 -0.54
N ILE A 110 -24.95 14.78 -0.74
CA ILE A 110 -23.70 15.27 -0.15
C ILE A 110 -23.81 15.33 1.37
N GLU A 111 -24.90 15.91 1.89
CA GLU A 111 -25.13 16.00 3.34
C GLU A 111 -25.22 14.62 3.99
N ASN A 112 -25.98 13.69 3.40
CA ASN A 112 -26.10 12.32 3.93
C ASN A 112 -24.75 11.59 3.93
N TYR A 113 -23.97 11.73 2.85
CA TYR A 113 -22.63 11.16 2.76
C TYR A 113 -21.68 11.73 3.82
N LEU A 114 -21.63 13.05 3.96
CA LEU A 114 -20.74 13.72 4.93
C LEU A 114 -21.12 13.39 6.38
N ASN A 115 -22.40 13.13 6.64
CA ASN A 115 -22.89 12.73 7.97
C ASN A 115 -22.70 11.24 8.27
N TYR A 116 -22.44 10.39 7.25
CA TYR A 116 -22.16 8.97 7.45
C TYR A 116 -20.69 8.78 7.86
N ILE A 117 -20.40 8.99 9.14
CA ILE A 117 -19.06 8.86 9.71
C ILE A 117 -18.83 7.44 10.20
N ILE A 118 -17.78 6.79 9.70
CA ILE A 118 -17.35 5.46 10.14
C ILE A 118 -16.86 5.54 11.58
N GLN A 119 -17.48 4.79 12.48
CA GLN A 119 -17.18 4.86 13.90
C GLN A 119 -16.10 3.84 14.31
N PRO A 120 -15.17 4.22 15.21
CA PRO A 120 -14.22 3.29 15.81
C PRO A 120 -14.93 2.18 16.60
N GLY A 121 -14.35 0.97 16.60
CA GLY A 121 -14.85 -0.18 17.35
C GLY A 121 -16.12 -0.84 16.81
N GLN A 122 -16.74 -0.27 15.76
CA GLN A 122 -17.94 -0.83 15.14
C GLN A 122 -17.60 -1.84 14.05
N THR A 123 -18.54 -2.73 13.78
CA THR A 123 -18.47 -3.72 12.70
C THR A 123 -19.32 -3.25 11.52
N TYR A 124 -18.75 -3.36 10.32
CA TYR A 124 -19.42 -3.04 9.08
C TYR A 124 -19.39 -4.22 8.13
N HIS A 125 -20.46 -4.34 7.34
CA HIS A 125 -20.62 -5.35 6.30
C HIS A 125 -20.72 -4.68 4.94
N LEU A 126 -19.77 -4.97 4.06
CA LEU A 126 -19.86 -4.62 2.64
C LEU A 126 -20.59 -5.74 1.92
N VAL A 127 -21.71 -5.40 1.27
CA VAL A 127 -22.50 -6.36 0.52
C VAL A 127 -22.50 -5.97 -0.95
N VAL A 128 -22.24 -6.96 -1.80
CA VAL A 128 -22.22 -6.81 -3.26
C VAL A 128 -23.10 -7.88 -3.87
N ASN A 129 -24.14 -7.44 -4.60
CA ASN A 129 -25.04 -8.31 -5.34
C ASN A 129 -24.86 -8.10 -6.83
N HIS A 130 -24.75 -9.20 -7.57
CA HIS A 130 -24.70 -9.22 -9.03
C HIS A 130 -25.35 -10.53 -9.53
N ASP A 131 -25.64 -10.64 -10.82
CA ASP A 131 -26.27 -11.84 -11.39
C ASP A 131 -25.43 -13.13 -11.20
N MET A 132 -24.11 -12.97 -11.00
CA MET A 132 -23.19 -14.08 -10.69
C MET A 132 -23.31 -14.58 -9.24
N GLY A 133 -23.84 -13.77 -8.32
CA GLY A 133 -23.92 -14.12 -6.91
C GLY A 133 -24.03 -12.92 -5.97
N SER A 134 -24.14 -13.24 -4.69
CA SER A 134 -24.13 -12.26 -3.60
C SER A 134 -22.98 -12.59 -2.67
N ILE A 135 -22.19 -11.58 -2.32
CA ILE A 135 -21.07 -11.72 -1.38
C ILE A 135 -21.20 -10.72 -0.25
N ILE A 136 -20.68 -11.09 0.90
CA ILE A 136 -20.64 -10.26 2.11
C ILE A 136 -19.22 -10.28 2.64
N ALA A 137 -18.68 -9.11 2.95
CA ALA A 137 -17.37 -8.96 3.56
C ALA A 137 -17.50 -8.16 4.86
N THR A 138 -16.87 -8.64 5.93
CA THR A 138 -17.04 -8.10 7.28
C THR A 138 -15.74 -7.55 7.84
N THR A 139 -15.75 -6.35 8.43
CA THR A 139 -14.60 -5.79 9.13
C THR A 139 -15.00 -5.06 10.39
N THR A 140 -14.17 -5.15 11.43
CA THR A 140 -14.31 -4.37 12.67
C THR A 140 -13.28 -3.25 12.67
N VAL A 141 -13.73 -2.01 12.81
CA VAL A 141 -12.88 -0.81 12.80
C VAL A 141 -12.03 -0.78 14.07
N PRO A 142 -10.69 -0.62 13.96
CA PRO A 142 -9.84 -0.43 15.14
C PRO A 142 -10.31 0.75 16.00
N ASN A 143 -10.14 0.64 17.32
CA ASN A 143 -10.65 1.63 18.27
C ASN A 143 -9.85 2.95 18.22
N GLU A 144 -8.54 2.86 18.01
CA GLU A 144 -7.63 4.00 18.04
C GLU A 144 -6.30 3.67 17.35
N MET A 145 -5.48 4.69 17.13
CA MET A 145 -4.09 4.60 16.70
C MET A 145 -3.34 5.76 17.35
N ASN A 146 -2.91 5.63 18.60
CA ASN A 146 -2.19 6.70 19.28
C ASN A 146 -0.70 6.60 18.98
N ILE A 147 -0.09 7.72 18.58
CA ILE A 147 1.34 7.82 18.30
C ILE A 147 2.00 8.81 19.24
N THR A 148 3.26 8.56 19.58
CA THR A 148 4.07 9.46 20.40
C THR A 148 5.46 9.63 19.81
N SER A 149 6.05 10.79 20.04
CA SER A 149 7.45 11.06 19.71
C SER A 149 8.36 10.15 20.55
N TYR A 150 9.39 9.58 19.92
CA TYR A 150 10.36 8.72 20.61
C TYR A 150 11.78 9.26 20.45
N ASP A 151 12.47 9.44 21.58
CA ASP A 151 13.88 9.81 21.61
C ASP A 151 14.76 8.55 21.58
N MET A 152 15.42 8.31 20.45
CA MET A 152 16.34 7.17 20.30
C MET A 152 17.75 7.45 20.85
N GLY A 153 18.07 8.70 21.21
CA GLY A 153 19.41 9.12 21.58
C GLY A 153 20.39 9.08 20.41
N ASP A 154 21.56 8.50 20.64
CA ASP A 154 22.67 8.49 19.69
C ASP A 154 22.73 7.19 18.85
N TYR A 155 23.11 7.32 17.58
CA TYR A 155 23.33 6.22 16.66
C TYR A 155 24.81 6.15 16.26
N GLU A 156 25.39 4.94 16.32
CA GLU A 156 26.77 4.67 15.88
C GLU A 156 26.79 4.22 14.42
N CYS A 157 27.39 5.04 13.56
CA CYS A 157 27.63 4.73 12.15
C CYS A 157 28.64 3.58 11.97
N PRO A 158 28.63 2.89 10.81
CA PRO A 158 29.58 1.80 10.54
C PRO A 158 31.07 2.18 10.63
N ASP A 159 31.39 3.47 10.49
CA ASP A 159 32.75 4.00 10.61
C ASP A 159 33.14 4.39 12.06
N GLY A 160 32.24 4.17 13.03
CA GLY A 160 32.39 4.53 14.43
C GLY A 160 31.98 5.98 14.77
N THR A 161 31.49 6.75 13.79
CA THR A 161 30.97 8.10 14.04
C THR A 161 29.66 8.01 14.83
N ILE A 162 29.53 8.81 15.88
CA ILE A 162 28.30 8.87 16.69
C ILE A 162 27.50 10.11 16.27
N LEU A 163 26.24 9.91 15.90
CA LEU A 163 25.32 10.96 15.48
C LEU A 163 24.05 10.94 16.34
N PRO A 164 23.59 12.09 16.86
CA PRO A 164 22.31 12.16 17.56
C PRO A 164 21.16 11.96 16.57
N THR A 165 20.10 11.28 17.00
CA THR A 165 18.85 11.16 16.25
C THR A 165 17.91 12.33 16.57
N SER A 166 17.04 12.70 15.63
CA SER A 166 16.08 13.78 15.88
C SER A 166 14.83 13.23 16.58
N THR A 167 14.26 14.01 17.49
CA THR A 167 12.89 13.80 17.98
C THR A 167 11.97 14.79 17.28
N ILE A 168 10.86 14.31 16.71
CA ILE A 168 9.89 15.15 16.01
C ILE A 168 8.58 15.24 16.78
N ASP A 169 7.85 16.34 16.63
CA ASP A 169 6.48 16.52 17.10
C ASP A 169 5.51 15.78 16.18
N VAL A 170 4.89 14.70 16.70
CA VAL A 170 3.91 13.88 15.98
C VAL A 170 2.47 14.36 16.19
N ASN A 171 2.26 15.46 16.93
CA ASN A 171 0.94 16.00 17.27
C ASN A 171 0.68 17.34 16.57
N ASN A 172 1.48 17.69 15.56
CA ASN A 172 1.39 18.98 14.86
C ASN A 172 0.15 19.15 13.96
N LEU A 173 -0.66 18.09 13.81
CA LEU A 173 -1.97 18.13 13.15
C LEU A 173 -3.14 17.87 14.10
N ASP A 174 -2.89 17.82 15.41
CA ASP A 174 -3.95 17.55 16.39
C ASP A 174 -5.02 18.63 16.35
N ASN A 175 -6.27 18.20 16.51
CA ASN A 175 -7.47 19.06 16.56
C ASN A 175 -7.87 19.72 15.23
N LEU A 176 -7.32 19.29 14.09
CA LEU A 176 -7.84 19.73 12.79
C LEU A 176 -9.17 19.05 12.45
N SER A 177 -10.14 19.83 11.96
CA SER A 177 -11.38 19.30 11.41
C SER A 177 -11.16 18.63 10.04
N LEU A 178 -12.11 17.81 9.58
CA LEU A 178 -12.08 17.24 8.23
C LEU A 178 -11.94 18.32 7.15
N GLU A 179 -12.67 19.44 7.27
CA GLU A 179 -12.58 20.56 6.32
C GLU A 179 -11.18 21.18 6.28
N GLN A 180 -10.55 21.29 7.45
CA GLN A 180 -9.18 21.79 7.58
C GLN A 180 -8.16 20.81 6.99
N LEU A 181 -8.33 19.50 7.19
CA LEU A 181 -7.49 18.47 6.58
C LEU A 181 -7.61 18.47 5.04
N ILE A 182 -8.81 18.66 4.51
CA ILE A 182 -9.02 18.83 3.06
C ILE A 182 -8.29 20.09 2.58
N SER A 183 -8.39 21.20 3.30
CA SER A 183 -7.72 22.45 2.95
C SER A 183 -6.19 22.30 2.93
N LEU A 184 -5.63 21.62 3.94
CA LEU A 184 -4.21 21.26 4.02
C LEU A 184 -3.76 20.45 2.78
N SER A 185 -4.57 19.47 2.36
CA SER A 185 -4.24 18.62 1.21
C SER A 185 -4.19 19.38 -0.13
N GLN A 186 -4.98 20.45 -0.26
CA GLN A 186 -5.07 21.24 -1.50
C GLN A 186 -3.99 22.31 -1.58
N ASN A 187 -3.71 23.00 -0.48
CA ASN A 187 -2.75 24.10 -0.42
C ASN A 187 -1.95 24.04 0.89
N PRO A 188 -0.95 23.16 1.00
CA PRO A 188 -0.28 22.89 2.27
C PRO A 188 0.52 24.09 2.80
N ASP A 189 1.34 24.76 1.97
CA ASP A 189 2.21 25.85 2.45
C ASP A 189 1.42 27.04 3.02
N PRO A 190 0.39 27.59 2.34
CA PRO A 190 -0.43 28.65 2.92
C PRO A 190 -1.15 28.18 4.18
N PHE A 191 -1.70 26.96 4.18
CA PHE A 191 -2.44 26.42 5.31
C PHE A 191 -1.56 26.31 6.57
N ILE A 192 -0.32 25.82 6.44
CA ILE A 192 0.64 25.70 7.54
C ILE A 192 0.97 27.07 8.12
N SER A 193 1.24 28.06 7.25
CA SER A 193 1.54 29.43 7.67
C SER A 193 0.34 30.08 8.37
N ASP A 194 -0.86 29.96 7.79
CA ASP A 194 -2.08 30.61 8.31
C ASP A 194 -2.53 30.02 9.65
N ASN A 195 -2.28 28.72 9.87
CA ASN A 195 -2.63 28.01 11.10
C ASN A 195 -1.47 27.91 12.11
N ASN A 196 -0.30 28.51 11.82
CA ASN A 196 0.91 28.43 12.65
C ASN A 196 1.31 26.99 13.05
N ILE A 197 1.23 26.06 12.09
CA ILE A 197 1.59 24.66 12.33
C ILE A 197 3.12 24.54 12.40
N ASN A 198 3.64 24.05 13.53
CA ASN A 198 5.07 23.81 13.68
C ASN A 198 5.45 22.48 13.02
N VAL A 199 6.20 22.55 11.91
CA VAL A 199 6.67 21.37 11.18
C VAL A 199 8.16 21.18 11.41
N ASP A 200 8.53 20.08 12.06
CA ASP A 200 9.92 19.73 12.26
C ASP A 200 10.60 19.33 10.95
N THR A 201 11.90 19.60 10.87
CA THR A 201 12.72 19.34 9.68
C THR A 201 13.75 18.27 9.96
N VAL A 202 13.84 17.30 9.05
CA VAL A 202 14.87 16.26 9.04
C VAL A 202 15.73 16.40 7.78
N THR A 203 17.02 16.09 7.89
CA THR A 203 17.97 16.21 6.77
C THR A 203 18.25 14.83 6.18
N TYR A 204 17.93 14.66 4.90
CA TYR A 204 18.20 13.43 4.16
C TYR A 204 19.61 13.49 3.58
N LYS A 205 20.43 12.52 3.98
CA LYS A 205 21.85 12.44 3.62
C LYS A 205 22.12 11.16 2.83
N PHE A 206 23.12 11.21 1.95
CA PHE A 206 23.62 10.02 1.27
C PHE A 206 24.87 9.48 1.94
N GLY A 207 25.09 8.17 1.85
CA GLY A 207 26.33 7.54 2.26
C GLY A 207 26.09 6.27 3.08
N ASP A 208 27.19 5.62 3.47
CA ASP A 208 27.14 4.30 4.10
C ASP A 208 26.34 4.29 5.42
N CYS A 209 26.44 5.36 6.22
CA CYS A 209 25.64 5.48 7.43
C CYS A 209 24.14 5.72 7.15
N PHE A 210 23.78 6.35 6.01
CA PHE A 210 22.46 6.93 5.80
C PHE A 210 21.57 6.20 4.80
N THR A 211 22.11 5.65 3.71
CA THR A 211 21.31 5.09 2.59
C THR A 211 21.74 3.69 2.15
N GLN A 212 22.31 2.89 3.06
CA GLN A 212 22.86 1.58 2.73
C GLN A 212 21.88 0.43 2.97
N SER A 213 21.08 0.48 4.05
CA SER A 213 20.18 -0.61 4.44
C SER A 213 18.98 -0.17 5.28
N PHE A 214 18.13 -1.13 5.66
CA PHE A 214 17.08 -0.95 6.66
C PHE A 214 17.62 -0.65 8.07
N ALA A 215 18.92 -0.86 8.29
CA ALA A 215 19.57 -0.56 9.57
C ALA A 215 20.36 0.76 9.52
N SER A 216 20.26 1.53 8.43
CA SER A 216 20.89 2.85 8.34
C SER A 216 20.34 3.83 9.38
N TYR A 217 21.08 4.90 9.62
CA TYR A 217 20.77 5.96 10.56
C TYR A 217 19.27 6.34 10.51
N PRO A 218 18.54 6.18 11.63
CA PRO A 218 17.16 6.61 11.72
C PRO A 218 17.13 8.13 11.85
N MET A 219 16.31 8.78 11.02
CA MET A 219 16.14 10.23 11.06
C MET A 219 15.39 10.64 12.33
N PHE A 220 14.41 9.83 12.74
CA PHE A 220 13.64 9.93 13.98
C PHE A 220 12.92 8.60 14.25
N ALA A 221 12.20 8.48 15.36
CA ALA A 221 11.31 7.36 15.63
C ALA A 221 9.94 7.81 16.16
N VAL A 222 8.96 6.94 15.94
CA VAL A 222 7.59 7.09 16.41
C VAL A 222 7.23 5.85 17.21
N ASP A 223 6.68 6.06 18.40
CA ASP A 223 6.23 4.99 19.28
C ASP A 223 4.70 4.87 19.26
N PHE A 224 4.18 3.68 19.56
CA PHE A 224 2.76 3.36 19.60
C PHE A 224 2.52 2.07 20.39
N GLU A 225 1.28 1.84 20.82
CA GLU A 225 0.92 0.64 21.59
C GLU A 225 0.81 -0.60 20.69
N ALA A 226 1.97 -1.22 20.40
CA ALA A 226 2.05 -2.37 19.49
C ALA A 226 1.15 -3.55 19.88
N ASP A 227 0.98 -3.81 21.18
CA ASP A 227 0.14 -4.92 21.67
C ASP A 227 -1.36 -4.76 21.30
N ASN A 228 -1.81 -3.52 21.06
CA ASN A 228 -3.19 -3.23 20.67
C ASN A 228 -3.44 -3.37 19.17
N HIS A 229 -2.40 -3.63 18.37
CA HIS A 229 -2.46 -3.57 16.91
C HIS A 229 -1.85 -4.83 16.30
N LYS A 230 -2.54 -5.47 15.35
CA LYS A 230 -1.98 -6.63 14.62
C LYS A 230 -0.94 -6.20 13.60
N THR A 231 -1.23 -5.12 12.90
CA THR A 231 -0.33 -4.50 11.92
C THR A 231 -0.59 -3.01 11.91
N VAL A 232 0.49 -2.24 11.88
CA VAL A 232 0.45 -0.81 11.63
C VAL A 232 1.02 -0.54 10.25
N LYS A 233 0.19 0.03 9.37
CA LYS A 233 0.61 0.48 8.05
C LYS A 233 1.04 1.94 8.12
N ILE A 234 2.29 2.19 7.83
CA ILE A 234 2.87 3.53 7.75
C ILE A 234 2.84 3.98 6.30
N LEU A 235 2.30 5.17 6.07
CA LEU A 235 2.30 5.87 4.79
C LEU A 235 3.16 7.12 4.90
N SER A 236 3.96 7.39 3.89
CA SER A 236 4.67 8.65 3.71
C SER A 236 4.22 9.26 2.40
N TYR A 237 3.36 10.28 2.49
CA TYR A 237 2.81 10.98 1.35
C TYR A 237 3.51 12.31 1.15
N ALA A 238 4.33 12.42 0.11
CA ALA A 238 4.97 13.67 -0.27
C ALA A 238 3.93 14.60 -0.92
N LEU A 239 3.63 15.73 -0.28
CA LEU A 239 2.59 16.66 -0.76
C LEU A 239 3.01 17.36 -2.06
N ASP A 240 4.31 17.56 -2.25
CA ASP A 240 4.87 18.23 -3.43
C ASP A 240 5.44 17.26 -4.48
N ALA A 241 5.11 15.96 -4.45
CA ALA A 241 5.73 14.95 -5.34
C ALA A 241 5.64 15.28 -6.84
N ASN A 242 4.65 16.10 -7.24
CA ASN A 242 4.44 16.52 -8.62
C ASN A 242 5.21 17.79 -9.02
N LYS A 243 6.06 18.33 -8.15
CA LYS A 243 6.80 19.56 -8.40
C LYS A 243 7.81 19.37 -9.53
N ARG A 244 7.51 20.01 -10.66
CA ARG A 244 8.35 19.99 -11.86
C ARG A 244 9.23 21.23 -11.96
N GLY A 245 10.40 21.07 -12.54
CA GLY A 245 11.36 22.14 -12.82
C GLY A 245 12.47 21.66 -13.74
N LEU A 246 13.39 22.55 -14.10
CA LEU A 246 14.47 22.20 -15.03
C LEU A 246 15.46 21.23 -14.40
N GLU A 247 15.99 20.34 -15.24
CA GLU A 247 17.06 19.44 -14.86
C GLU A 247 18.26 20.19 -14.22
N PRO A 248 18.86 19.59 -13.18
CA PRO A 248 19.96 20.22 -12.46
C PRO A 248 21.20 20.32 -13.35
N LEU A 249 21.91 21.43 -13.21
CA LEU A 249 23.17 21.65 -13.91
C LEU A 249 24.26 20.75 -13.32
N ASP A 250 25.09 20.20 -14.20
CA ASP A 250 26.26 19.41 -13.88
C ASP A 250 27.43 19.84 -14.75
N SER A 251 28.40 20.51 -14.12
CA SER A 251 29.63 20.96 -14.77
C SER A 251 30.49 19.82 -15.35
N LEU A 252 30.27 18.58 -14.90
CA LEU A 252 30.97 17.39 -15.39
C LEU A 252 30.22 16.67 -16.51
N SER A 253 29.00 17.11 -16.84
CA SER A 253 28.19 16.48 -17.86
C SER A 253 28.76 16.71 -19.25
N SER A 254 28.70 15.64 -20.07
CA SER A 254 29.05 15.69 -21.49
C SER A 254 27.89 16.15 -22.37
N ILE A 255 26.68 16.25 -21.82
CA ILE A 255 25.49 16.74 -22.49
C ILE A 255 25.34 18.21 -22.10
N LEU A 256 25.26 19.09 -23.10
CA LEU A 256 25.32 20.53 -22.93
C LEU A 256 24.04 21.19 -23.41
N ASP A 257 23.47 22.03 -22.56
CA ASP A 257 22.50 23.03 -22.94
C ASP A 257 23.24 24.28 -23.46
N PRO A 258 22.91 24.81 -24.65
CA PRO A 258 23.61 25.97 -25.23
C PRO A 258 23.64 27.22 -24.34
N ASP A 259 22.60 27.40 -23.51
CA ASP A 259 22.42 28.62 -22.72
C ASP A 259 22.94 28.48 -21.28
N SER A 260 22.90 27.27 -20.71
CA SER A 260 23.16 27.03 -19.29
C SER A 260 24.29 26.04 -18.97
N GLY A 261 24.85 25.36 -19.96
CA GLY A 261 25.99 24.46 -19.80
C GLY A 261 25.60 22.99 -19.57
N GLY A 262 26.49 22.22 -18.94
CA GLY A 262 26.26 20.79 -18.70
C GLY A 262 25.11 20.53 -17.72
N PHE A 263 24.34 19.47 -17.94
CA PHE A 263 23.22 19.09 -17.08
C PHE A 263 23.05 17.57 -16.94
N PHE A 264 22.33 17.14 -15.90
CA PHE A 264 21.89 15.77 -15.74
C PHE A 264 20.65 15.51 -16.60
N ASP A 265 20.82 14.72 -17.66
CA ASP A 265 19.74 14.27 -18.53
C ASP A 265 19.05 13.03 -17.91
N TYR A 266 18.03 13.27 -17.08
CA TYR A 266 17.31 12.23 -16.36
C TYR A 266 16.33 11.46 -17.24
N ASN A 267 15.73 12.12 -18.25
CA ASN A 267 14.79 11.50 -19.18
C ASN A 267 15.45 11.00 -20.49
N TYR A 268 16.75 11.18 -20.63
CA TYR A 268 17.57 10.68 -21.74
C TYR A 268 17.19 11.22 -23.12
N ASN A 269 16.73 12.47 -23.19
CA ASN A 269 16.34 13.10 -24.47
C ASN A 269 17.37 14.11 -25.00
N ASN A 270 18.48 14.34 -24.27
CA ASN A 270 19.55 15.31 -24.55
C ASN A 270 19.11 16.78 -24.60
N ILE A 271 17.98 17.11 -24.00
CA ILE A 271 17.43 18.47 -23.91
C ILE A 271 17.21 18.77 -22.44
N ARG A 272 17.73 19.91 -21.97
CA ARG A 272 17.51 20.33 -20.59
C ARG A 272 16.06 20.77 -20.42
N ASP A 273 15.24 19.89 -19.89
CA ASP A 273 13.80 20.11 -19.78
C ASP A 273 13.26 19.78 -18.39
N SER A 274 11.95 19.56 -18.31
CA SER A 274 11.20 19.51 -17.08
C SER A 274 11.20 18.11 -16.47
N VAL A 275 11.69 18.00 -15.24
CA VAL A 275 11.72 16.78 -14.43
C VAL A 275 11.15 17.03 -13.03
N TYR A 276 10.92 15.97 -12.26
CA TYR A 276 10.56 16.10 -10.85
C TYR A 276 11.78 16.57 -10.05
N ILE A 277 11.77 17.81 -9.58
CA ILE A 277 12.94 18.46 -8.95
C ILE A 277 13.09 18.14 -7.48
N ASN A 278 12.03 17.65 -6.84
CA ASN A 278 12.07 17.20 -5.47
C ASN A 278 12.17 15.68 -5.35
N LEU A 279 12.25 14.93 -6.46
CA LEU A 279 12.54 13.51 -6.39
C LEU A 279 13.96 13.30 -5.84
N ILE A 280 14.12 12.38 -4.90
CA ILE A 280 15.43 12.02 -4.37
C ILE A 280 16.10 11.10 -5.40
N TYR A 281 17.08 11.62 -6.14
CA TYR A 281 17.83 10.89 -7.16
C TYR A 281 19.06 10.19 -6.57
N ASP A 282 18.98 8.88 -6.41
CA ASP A 282 20.07 8.03 -5.96
C ASP A 282 20.18 6.77 -6.84
N THR A 283 21.38 6.55 -7.34
CA THR A 283 21.70 5.44 -8.24
C THR A 283 22.69 4.45 -7.60
N SER A 284 22.97 4.61 -6.30
CA SER A 284 23.78 3.69 -5.53
C SER A 284 23.19 2.27 -5.56
N ILE A 285 24.05 1.28 -5.29
CA ILE A 285 23.63 -0.13 -5.28
C ILE A 285 22.64 -0.37 -4.12
N GLY A 286 22.91 0.19 -2.93
CA GLY A 286 22.02 0.09 -1.77
C GLY A 286 20.62 0.60 -2.10
N PHE A 287 20.53 1.81 -2.66
CA PHE A 287 19.25 2.39 -3.07
C PHE A 287 18.48 1.50 -4.05
N ARG A 288 19.16 0.97 -5.07
CA ARG A 288 18.54 0.09 -6.08
C ARG A 288 18.11 -1.26 -5.52
N ILE A 289 18.78 -1.79 -4.51
CA ILE A 289 18.39 -3.05 -3.85
C ILE A 289 17.08 -2.85 -3.08
N TRP A 290 16.97 -1.77 -2.32
CA TRP A 290 15.83 -1.59 -1.41
C TRP A 290 14.62 -0.95 -2.07
N LYS A 291 14.83 0.06 -2.91
CA LYS A 291 13.72 0.76 -3.58
C LYS A 291 13.49 0.26 -5.01
N GLY A 292 14.41 -0.50 -5.59
CA GLY A 292 14.34 -0.86 -7.00
C GLY A 292 14.71 0.29 -7.93
N ARG A 293 14.48 0.12 -9.23
CA ARG A 293 14.70 1.17 -10.24
C ARG A 293 13.54 2.17 -10.25
N TYR A 294 13.82 3.41 -10.66
CA TYR A 294 12.77 4.40 -10.93
C TYR A 294 11.83 3.91 -12.01
N ARG A 295 10.53 4.18 -11.83
CA ARG A 295 9.54 4.06 -12.89
C ARG A 295 9.71 5.24 -13.84
N ARG A 296 9.21 5.13 -15.06
CA ARG A 296 9.31 6.18 -16.07
C ARG A 296 7.95 6.42 -16.71
N ASP A 297 7.62 7.69 -16.90
CA ASP A 297 6.38 8.10 -17.57
C ASP A 297 6.52 8.02 -19.10
N GLN A 298 5.53 8.54 -19.83
CA GLN A 298 5.52 8.55 -21.29
C GLN A 298 6.64 9.40 -21.90
N GLU A 299 7.10 10.43 -21.17
CA GLU A 299 8.22 11.30 -21.53
C GLU A 299 9.56 10.73 -21.08
N ASN A 300 9.57 9.49 -20.57
CA ASN A 300 10.72 8.83 -19.98
C ASN A 300 11.24 9.50 -18.70
N THR A 301 10.46 10.40 -18.08
CA THR A 301 10.83 11.08 -16.83
C THR A 301 10.76 10.10 -15.66
N PRO A 302 11.84 9.97 -14.86
CA PRO A 302 11.85 9.08 -13.71
C PRO A 302 10.93 9.57 -12.59
N TYR A 303 10.21 8.65 -11.95
CA TYR A 303 9.35 8.95 -10.80
C TYR A 303 9.26 7.76 -9.82
N ARG A 304 8.70 8.04 -8.64
CA ARG A 304 8.38 7.07 -7.59
C ARG A 304 6.89 7.09 -7.27
N ILE A 305 6.34 5.95 -6.85
CA ILE A 305 4.97 5.90 -6.38
C ILE A 305 4.87 6.71 -5.09
N ASN A 306 3.81 7.51 -4.97
CA ASN A 306 3.50 8.30 -3.80
C ASN A 306 2.03 8.02 -3.43
N PRO A 307 1.70 7.60 -2.19
CA PRO A 307 2.59 7.45 -1.03
C PRO A 307 3.54 6.24 -1.09
N TRP A 308 4.66 6.36 -0.37
CA TRP A 308 5.42 5.18 0.07
C TRP A 308 4.66 4.49 1.20
N GLN A 309 4.72 3.16 1.26
CA GLN A 309 4.02 2.36 2.27
C GLN A 309 4.94 1.31 2.89
N TRP A 310 4.77 1.07 4.20
CA TRP A 310 5.48 0.02 4.93
C TRP A 310 4.60 -0.54 6.05
N ASN A 311 4.63 -1.85 6.29
CA ASN A 311 3.91 -2.47 7.40
C ASN A 311 4.90 -2.78 8.54
N VAL A 312 4.51 -2.47 9.78
CA VAL A 312 5.28 -2.79 10.98
C VAL A 312 4.39 -3.47 12.03
N GLU A 313 5.03 -4.26 12.89
CA GLU A 313 4.37 -4.99 13.98
C GLU A 313 4.96 -4.63 15.35
N THR A 314 6.05 -3.86 15.39
CA THR A 314 6.76 -3.52 16.62
C THR A 314 6.95 -2.02 16.76
N ALA A 315 6.91 -1.55 18.00
CA ALA A 315 7.21 -0.18 18.39
C ALA A 315 8.40 -0.15 19.37
N PRO A 316 9.16 0.96 19.45
CA PRO A 316 9.10 2.12 18.57
C PRO A 316 9.58 1.76 17.15
N THR A 317 9.03 2.42 16.14
CA THR A 317 9.47 2.23 14.75
C THR A 317 10.46 3.33 14.35
N PRO A 318 11.70 2.96 13.95
CA PRO A 318 12.64 3.92 13.38
C PRO A 318 12.21 4.32 11.97
N ILE A 319 12.16 5.63 11.72
CA ILE A 319 11.90 6.22 10.41
C ILE A 319 13.22 6.63 9.78
N MET A 320 13.54 5.98 8.67
CA MET A 320 14.80 6.10 7.94
C MET A 320 14.56 6.54 6.49
N TRP A 321 15.64 6.69 5.73
CA TRP A 321 15.63 7.09 4.32
C TRP A 321 14.65 6.30 3.41
N LEU A 322 14.35 5.04 3.75
CA LEU A 322 13.41 4.21 2.99
C LEU A 322 12.01 4.82 2.88
N TYR A 323 11.58 5.58 3.87
CA TYR A 323 10.25 6.20 3.91
C TYR A 323 10.11 7.44 3.00
N PHE A 324 11.21 7.96 2.45
CA PHE A 324 11.20 9.23 1.72
C PHE A 324 11.71 9.06 0.31
N ASP A 325 10.82 9.21 -0.67
CA ASP A 325 11.18 9.21 -2.10
C ASP A 325 11.35 10.63 -2.67
N TYR A 326 10.85 11.63 -1.96
CA TYR A 326 10.88 13.04 -2.36
C TYR A 326 11.41 13.90 -1.19
N TYR A 327 11.96 15.06 -1.52
CA TYR A 327 12.19 16.17 -0.61
C TYR A 327 10.94 17.04 -0.50
N GLY A 328 10.87 17.84 0.57
CA GLY A 328 9.78 18.76 0.85
C GLY A 328 8.90 18.26 1.98
N LEU A 329 7.61 18.62 1.92
CA LEU A 329 6.67 18.33 2.99
C LEU A 329 6.04 16.93 2.83
N HIS A 330 6.07 16.15 3.92
CA HIS A 330 5.48 14.82 3.98
C HIS A 330 4.36 14.78 5.01
N LEU A 331 3.20 14.27 4.60
CA LEU A 331 2.16 13.79 5.49
C LEU A 331 2.46 12.32 5.80
N MET A 332 2.93 12.07 7.02
CA MET A 332 3.13 10.71 7.51
C MET A 332 1.88 10.25 8.25
N THR A 333 1.37 9.08 7.88
CA THR A 333 0.15 8.51 8.47
C THR A 333 0.44 7.12 8.99
N PHE A 334 0.20 6.90 10.28
CA PHE A 334 0.21 5.59 10.92
C PHE A 334 -1.22 5.07 10.94
N ARG A 335 -1.44 3.87 10.41
CA ARG A 335 -2.75 3.24 10.32
C ARG A 335 -2.77 1.93 11.09
N SER A 336 -3.53 1.87 12.17
CA SER A 336 -3.92 0.59 12.75
C SER A 336 -4.91 -0.08 11.80
N THR A 337 -4.60 -1.28 11.32
CA THR A 337 -5.46 -2.00 10.37
C THR A 337 -6.26 -3.10 11.06
N SER A 338 -7.46 -3.38 10.56
CA SER A 338 -8.29 -4.48 11.06
C SER A 338 -7.67 -5.84 10.81
N GLU A 339 -8.17 -6.85 11.53
CA GLU A 339 -7.73 -8.25 11.40
C GLU A 339 -7.87 -8.78 9.96
N SER A 340 -8.90 -8.36 9.22
CA SER A 340 -9.09 -8.72 7.80
C SER A 340 -7.89 -8.31 6.92
N TYR A 341 -7.26 -7.17 7.20
CA TYR A 341 -6.04 -6.76 6.49
C TYR A 341 -4.88 -7.69 6.84
N PHE A 342 -4.64 -7.92 8.14
CA PHE A 342 -3.56 -8.80 8.58
C PHE A 342 -3.72 -10.21 7.98
N ASN A 343 -4.90 -10.81 8.07
CA ASN A 343 -5.15 -12.16 7.57
C ASN A 343 -4.91 -12.25 6.05
N TYR A 344 -5.46 -11.30 5.29
CA TYR A 344 -5.27 -11.25 3.84
C TYR A 344 -3.78 -11.16 3.45
N PHE A 345 -3.01 -10.32 4.15
CA PHE A 345 -1.58 -10.12 3.89
C PHE A 345 -0.64 -11.10 4.59
N SER A 346 -1.15 -11.89 5.54
CA SER A 346 -0.46 -13.06 6.11
C SER A 346 -0.53 -14.26 5.18
N GLY A 347 -1.51 -14.28 4.26
CA GLY A 347 -1.42 -15.05 3.03
C GLY A 347 -0.24 -14.58 2.17
N ASP A 348 -0.05 -15.14 0.99
CA ASP A 348 0.99 -14.68 0.06
C ASP A 348 0.36 -13.86 -1.08
N PRO A 349 -0.18 -12.65 -0.81
CA PRO A 349 -0.81 -11.83 -1.84
C PRO A 349 0.18 -11.24 -2.83
N VAL A 350 1.48 -11.28 -2.52
CA VAL A 350 2.57 -10.84 -3.41
C VAL A 350 3.10 -11.97 -4.29
N GLY A 351 2.58 -13.19 -4.16
CA GLY A 351 2.84 -14.29 -5.08
C GLY A 351 4.26 -14.87 -5.02
N GLN A 352 4.93 -14.84 -3.87
CA GLN A 352 6.19 -15.58 -3.68
C GLN A 352 5.98 -17.12 -3.62
N ASN A 353 4.76 -17.54 -3.33
CA ASN A 353 4.24 -18.88 -3.18
C ASN A 353 2.85 -18.98 -3.88
N ILE A 354 2.90 -19.36 -5.14
CA ILE A 354 1.76 -19.56 -6.04
C ILE A 354 0.69 -20.59 -5.57
N TYR A 355 0.93 -21.28 -4.46
CA TYR A 355 0.01 -22.29 -3.90
C TYR A 355 -0.81 -21.79 -2.70
N LEU A 356 -0.54 -20.57 -2.20
CA LEU A 356 -1.26 -20.01 -1.05
C LEU A 356 -2.10 -18.81 -1.52
N LEU A 357 -3.42 -18.98 -1.56
CA LEU A 357 -4.31 -17.84 -1.76
C LEU A 357 -4.32 -16.94 -0.51
N PRO A 358 -4.50 -15.62 -0.67
CA PRO A 358 -4.77 -14.73 0.46
C PRO A 358 -5.99 -15.18 1.26
N ASP A 359 -5.96 -15.00 2.57
CA ASP A 359 -7.12 -15.29 3.42
C ASP A 359 -8.17 -14.17 3.26
N SER A 360 -9.18 -14.45 2.44
CA SER A 360 -10.24 -13.50 2.08
C SER A 360 -11.33 -13.49 3.15
N ASN A 361 -11.70 -12.29 3.60
CA ASN A 361 -12.88 -12.11 4.46
C ASN A 361 -14.19 -11.93 3.66
N VAL A 362 -14.15 -12.16 2.34
CA VAL A 362 -15.31 -12.07 1.44
C VAL A 362 -15.95 -13.45 1.34
N GLU A 363 -17.11 -13.62 1.98
CA GLU A 363 -17.87 -14.86 1.93
C GLU A 363 -18.46 -15.07 0.53
N GLY A 364 -18.16 -16.22 -0.10
CA GLY A 364 -18.64 -16.55 -1.45
C GLY A 364 -17.91 -15.83 -2.58
N GLY A 365 -16.77 -15.18 -2.31
CA GLY A 365 -15.97 -14.47 -3.31
C GLY A 365 -14.51 -14.32 -2.91
N LEU A 366 -13.81 -13.42 -3.61
CA LEU A 366 -12.38 -13.14 -3.42
C LEU A 366 -12.15 -11.67 -3.11
N GLY A 367 -10.94 -11.36 -2.62
CA GLY A 367 -10.48 -10.00 -2.35
C GLY A 367 -10.45 -9.70 -0.86
N VAL A 368 -10.58 -8.43 -0.49
CA VAL A 368 -10.54 -8.01 0.92
C VAL A 368 -11.33 -6.74 1.15
N PHE A 369 -12.10 -6.75 2.23
CA PHE A 369 -12.69 -5.55 2.81
C PHE A 369 -12.11 -5.32 4.20
N TYR A 370 -11.38 -4.22 4.39
CA TYR A 370 -10.73 -3.93 5.67
C TYR A 370 -11.03 -2.52 6.16
N SER A 371 -10.76 -2.28 7.43
CA SER A 371 -10.92 -0.98 8.06
C SER A 371 -9.63 -0.55 8.74
N ASN A 372 -9.50 0.74 8.98
CA ASN A 372 -8.35 1.27 9.70
C ASN A 372 -8.69 2.51 10.53
N TYR A 373 -7.84 2.79 11.53
CA TYR A 373 -7.81 4.05 12.26
C TYR A 373 -6.48 4.73 11.97
N SER A 374 -6.50 6.01 11.62
CA SER A 374 -5.32 6.76 11.19
C SER A 374 -4.94 7.87 12.17
N SER A 375 -3.64 8.03 12.41
CA SER A 375 -3.04 9.23 13.02
C SER A 375 -1.94 9.76 12.12
N SER A 376 -1.87 11.08 11.95
CA SER A 376 -0.98 11.70 10.98
C SER A 376 -0.30 12.94 11.52
N PHE A 377 0.90 13.21 11.00
CA PHE A 377 1.67 14.41 11.28
C PHE A 377 2.44 14.85 10.04
N LEU A 378 2.88 16.12 10.07
CA LEU A 378 3.76 16.68 9.04
C LEU A 378 5.22 16.58 9.45
N VAL A 379 6.09 16.30 8.48
CA VAL A 379 7.53 16.43 8.62
C VAL A 379 8.12 16.98 7.33
N TYR A 380 9.09 17.90 7.43
CA TYR A 380 9.78 18.44 6.27
C TYR A 380 11.11 17.71 6.05
N VAL A 381 11.30 17.17 4.85
CA VAL A 381 12.53 16.47 4.45
C VAL A 381 13.37 17.40 3.58
N ARG A 382 14.50 17.84 4.11
CA ARG A 382 15.45 18.71 3.39
C ARG A 382 16.62 17.90 2.83
N SER A 383 17.16 18.34 1.70
CA SER A 383 18.48 17.87 1.22
C SER A 383 19.60 18.26 2.17
N ASP A 384 20.63 17.41 2.25
CA ASP A 384 21.95 17.82 2.74
C ASP A 384 22.57 18.71 1.63
N GLU A 385 22.78 19.99 1.93
CA GLU A 385 23.39 20.95 0.98
C GLU A 385 24.89 20.72 0.79
#